data_AF-A0A533V2C9-F1
#
_entry.id   AF-A0A533V2C9-F1
#
_cell.length_a   1.000
_cell.length_b   1.000
_cell.length_c   1.000
_cell.angle_alpha   90.00
_cell.angle_beta   90.00
_cell.angle_gamma   90.00
#
_symmetry.space_group_name_H-M   'P 1'
#
loop_
_entity.id
_entity.type
_entity.pdbx_description
1 polymer ?
#
loop_
_entity_poly.entity_id
_entity_poly.type
_entity_poly.pdbx_seq_one_letter_code
_entity_poly.pdbx_strand_id
1 'polypeptide(L)'
;MKPNPDCTLELINKINNNVAICASNPRAIPSKGIPAQGTIFVGDWLESVRKRQLCEYTVMGRGLSIRSDIAKKITIPETLISIDLYLQGKVMEMGFDVVFNPKAIVQFQPAKSFVDFCSQVIRATKGHSQLKKLGYEIKNQLTLKAAIVEFIRVAMRNPNGAISTCLCYIMIPFYMATVKNLDSALWHTARSTK
;
A
#
# COMPACT_ATOMS: atom_id res chain seq x y z
N MET A 1 1.15 2.02 -14.50
CA MET A 1 2.19 2.28 -13.49
C MET A 1 3.47 2.60 -14.25
N LYS A 2 4.25 3.58 -13.81
CA LYS A 2 5.52 3.93 -14.46
C LYS A 2 6.61 4.05 -13.39
N PRO A 3 7.59 3.12 -13.33
CA PRO A 3 8.73 3.31 -12.44
C PRO A 3 9.60 4.47 -12.93
N ASN A 4 10.23 5.20 -12.01
CA ASN A 4 11.32 6.10 -12.35
C ASN A 4 12.47 5.27 -12.97
N PRO A 5 13.23 5.75 -13.98
CA PRO A 5 14.36 5.02 -14.57
C PRO A 5 15.29 4.34 -13.55
N ASP A 6 15.59 5.01 -12.44
CA ASP A 6 16.50 4.48 -11.41
C ASP A 6 15.80 3.59 -10.37
N CYS A 7 14.48 3.39 -10.46
CA CYS A 7 13.72 2.69 -9.42
C CYS A 7 14.23 1.26 -9.20
N THR A 8 14.52 0.53 -10.28
CA THR A 8 15.04 -0.84 -10.17
C THR A 8 16.42 -0.86 -9.49
N LEU A 9 17.30 0.07 -9.86
CA LEU A 9 18.61 0.21 -9.27
C LEU A 9 18.51 0.55 -7.77
N GLU A 10 17.66 1.51 -7.42
CA GLU A 10 17.38 1.92 -6.04
C GLU A 10 16.82 0.77 -5.18
N LEU A 11 15.99 -0.10 -5.76
CA LEU A 11 15.46 -1.29 -5.07
C LEU A 11 16.54 -2.36 -4.85
N ILE A 12 17.39 -2.62 -5.85
CA ILE A 12 18.43 -3.65 -5.76
C ILE A 12 19.56 -3.21 -4.82
N ASN A 13 19.98 -1.95 -4.88
CA ASN A 13 21.08 -1.42 -4.06
C ASN A 13 20.80 -1.47 -2.55
N LYS A 14 19.53 -1.60 -2.16
CA LYS A 14 19.11 -1.73 -0.75
C LYS A 14 19.02 -3.18 -0.28
N ILE A 15 19.09 -4.16 -1.18
CA ILE A 15 19.24 -5.56 -0.82
C ILE A 15 20.72 -5.80 -0.49
N ASN A 16 21.04 -5.91 0.79
CA ASN A 16 22.37 -6.28 1.28
C ASN A 16 22.25 -7.08 2.58
N ASN A 17 23.25 -7.90 2.88
CA ASN A 17 23.36 -8.66 4.14
C ASN A 17 22.07 -9.38 4.54
N ASN A 18 21.36 -8.83 5.54
CA ASN A 18 20.13 -9.37 6.11
C ASN A 18 18.84 -8.85 5.47
N VAL A 19 18.91 -7.86 4.57
CA VAL A 19 17.74 -7.31 3.89
C VAL A 19 17.29 -8.26 2.79
N ALA A 20 16.10 -8.81 2.92
CA ALA A 20 15.52 -9.70 1.93
C ALA A 20 14.44 -9.03 1.07
N ILE A 21 13.78 -7.98 1.57
CA ILE A 21 12.84 -7.17 0.77
C ILE A 21 13.22 -5.70 0.84
N CYS A 22 13.21 -5.04 -0.33
CA CYS A 22 13.14 -3.59 -0.40
C CYS A 22 11.80 -3.15 -1.01
N ALA A 23 11.03 -2.38 -0.25
CA ALA A 23 9.79 -1.77 -0.69
C ALA A 23 10.04 -0.44 -1.42
N SER A 24 9.35 -0.25 -2.54
CA SER A 24 9.36 1.03 -3.26
C SER A 24 8.54 2.10 -2.53
N ASN A 25 8.61 3.32 -3.06
CA ASN A 25 7.81 4.47 -2.70
C ASN A 25 6.76 4.78 -3.78
N PRO A 26 5.52 4.24 -3.65
CA PRO A 26 4.46 4.54 -4.57
C PRO A 26 4.06 6.01 -4.45
N ARG A 27 4.02 6.72 -5.57
CA ARG A 27 3.54 8.11 -5.63
C ARG A 27 2.43 8.23 -6.65
N ALA A 28 1.32 8.84 -6.22
CA ALA A 28 0.23 9.14 -7.12
C ALA A 28 0.67 10.24 -8.10
N ILE A 29 0.31 10.09 -9.38
CA ILE A 29 0.46 11.15 -10.37
C ILE A 29 -0.58 12.24 -10.05
N PRO A 30 -0.24 13.54 -10.19
CA PRO A 30 -1.19 14.61 -9.99
C PRO A 30 -2.48 14.42 -10.80
N SER A 31 -3.62 14.53 -10.13
CA SER A 31 -4.95 14.41 -10.76
C SER A 31 -5.97 15.22 -9.99
N LYS A 32 -7.01 15.69 -10.69
CA LYS A 32 -8.10 16.47 -10.12
C LYS A 32 -9.28 15.57 -9.72
N GLY A 33 -10.17 16.10 -8.88
CA GLY A 33 -11.38 15.43 -8.42
C GLY A 33 -11.24 14.84 -7.01
N ILE A 34 -12.37 14.75 -6.29
CA ILE A 34 -12.40 14.31 -4.88
C ILE A 34 -11.77 12.92 -4.71
N PRO A 35 -12.14 11.87 -5.48
CA PRO A 35 -11.53 10.55 -5.32
C PRO A 35 -10.02 10.55 -5.56
N ALA A 36 -9.56 11.32 -6.55
CA ALA A 36 -8.15 11.39 -6.89
C ALA A 36 -7.34 12.10 -5.82
N GLN A 37 -7.83 13.24 -5.31
CA GLN A 37 -7.21 13.98 -4.21
C GLN A 37 -7.19 13.15 -2.93
N GLY A 38 -8.26 12.40 -2.65
CA GLY A 38 -8.31 11.46 -1.54
C GLY A 38 -7.25 10.36 -1.66
N THR A 39 -7.05 9.79 -2.86
CA THR A 39 -5.99 8.80 -3.09
C THR A 39 -4.58 9.38 -2.94
N ILE A 40 -4.34 10.58 -3.49
CA ILE A 40 -3.04 11.27 -3.37
C ILE A 40 -2.70 11.47 -1.89
N PHE A 41 -3.66 12.01 -1.13
CA PHE A 41 -3.48 12.25 0.30
C PHE A 41 -3.19 10.99 1.11
N VAL A 42 -3.93 9.90 0.86
CA VAL A 42 -3.66 8.61 1.51
C VAL A 42 -2.26 8.09 1.17
N GLY A 43 -1.82 8.26 -0.08
CA GLY A 43 -0.45 7.96 -0.49
C GLY A 43 0.60 8.75 0.28
N ASP A 44 0.42 10.07 0.41
CA ASP A 44 1.32 10.96 1.15
C ASP A 44 1.36 10.63 2.64
N TRP A 45 0.21 10.30 3.23
CA TRP A 45 0.09 9.85 4.62
C TRP A 45 0.87 8.55 4.85
N LEU A 46 0.69 7.55 3.99
CA LEU A 46 1.43 6.28 4.05
C LEU A 46 2.93 6.46 3.78
N GLU A 47 3.34 7.40 2.92
CA GLU A 47 4.76 7.78 2.79
C GLU A 47 5.31 8.40 4.09
N SER A 48 4.55 9.28 4.75
CA SER A 48 4.96 9.90 6.02
C SER A 48 5.16 8.86 7.13
N VAL A 49 4.21 7.92 7.26
CA VAL A 49 4.28 6.80 8.22
C VAL A 49 5.54 5.97 8.01
N ARG A 50 5.83 5.58 6.77
CA ARG A 50 6.98 4.71 6.43
C ARG A 50 8.32 5.40 6.60
N LYS A 51 8.45 6.67 6.18
CA LYS A 51 9.69 7.45 6.36
C LYS A 51 10.09 7.59 7.83
N ARG A 52 9.09 7.56 8.73
CA ARG A 52 9.28 7.70 10.17
C ARG A 52 9.31 6.35 10.90
N GLN A 53 9.24 5.24 10.16
CA GLN A 53 9.28 3.88 10.69
C GLN A 53 8.23 3.64 11.80
N LEU A 54 7.05 4.24 11.65
CA LEU A 54 5.97 4.14 12.65
C LEU A 54 5.16 2.83 12.55
N CYS A 55 5.49 2.01 11.56
CA CYS A 55 4.93 0.69 11.31
C CYS A 55 6.00 -0.13 10.58
N GLU A 56 6.17 -1.40 10.97
CA GLU A 56 7.11 -2.31 10.30
C GLU A 56 6.61 -2.73 8.91
N TYR A 57 5.29 -2.65 8.68
CA TYR A 57 4.66 -2.96 7.41
C TYR A 57 4.77 -1.81 6.42
N THR A 58 5.72 -1.94 5.51
CA THR A 58 6.14 -0.88 4.59
C THR A 58 5.91 -1.20 3.12
N VAL A 59 5.68 -2.48 2.79
CA VAL A 59 5.39 -2.94 1.43
C VAL A 59 3.95 -2.59 1.07
N MET A 60 3.80 -1.82 0.00
CA MET A 60 2.52 -1.58 -0.67
C MET A 60 2.67 -2.03 -2.12
N GLY A 61 1.88 -2.99 -2.57
CA GLY A 61 1.93 -3.79 -3.82
C GLY A 61 2.02 -3.01 -5.13
N ARG A 62 3.03 -2.16 -5.23
CA ARG A 62 3.26 -1.13 -6.24
C ARG A 62 4.77 -0.98 -6.47
N GLY A 63 5.49 -2.09 -6.40
CA GLY A 63 6.94 -2.20 -6.59
C GLY A 63 7.65 -2.65 -5.33
N LEU A 64 8.40 -3.75 -5.42
CA LEU A 64 9.34 -4.23 -4.42
C LEU A 64 10.42 -5.06 -5.12
N SER A 65 11.58 -5.20 -4.49
CA SER A 65 12.54 -6.25 -4.79
C SER A 65 12.55 -7.26 -3.66
N ILE A 66 12.76 -8.53 -4.01
CA ILE A 66 12.92 -9.64 -3.06
C ILE A 66 14.11 -10.50 -3.47
N ARG A 67 14.89 -10.95 -2.49
CA ARG A 67 15.96 -11.92 -2.68
C ARG A 67 15.42 -13.24 -3.20
N SER A 68 15.95 -13.71 -4.34
CA SER A 68 15.44 -14.91 -5.01
C SER A 68 15.58 -16.19 -4.18
N ASP A 69 16.64 -16.31 -3.39
CA ASP A 69 16.87 -17.45 -2.49
C ASP A 69 15.86 -17.50 -1.34
N ILE A 70 15.29 -16.36 -0.96
CA ILE A 70 14.23 -16.26 0.05
C ILE A 70 12.86 -16.44 -0.59
N ALA A 71 12.60 -15.80 -1.72
CA ALA A 71 11.33 -15.91 -2.44
C ALA A 71 10.96 -17.36 -2.78
N LYS A 72 11.94 -18.18 -3.18
CA LYS A 72 11.75 -19.61 -3.49
C LYS A 72 11.31 -20.45 -2.30
N LYS A 73 11.46 -19.96 -1.07
CA LYS A 73 11.05 -20.66 0.17
C LYS A 73 9.63 -20.30 0.60
N ILE A 74 8.97 -19.36 -0.07
CA ILE A 74 7.64 -18.86 0.30
C ILE A 74 6.60 -19.37 -0.68
N THR A 75 5.63 -20.14 -0.17
CA THR A 75 4.45 -20.57 -0.92
C THR A 75 3.32 -19.58 -0.70
N ILE A 76 2.87 -18.90 -1.76
CA ILE A 76 1.78 -17.92 -1.68
C ILE A 76 0.43 -18.64 -1.84
N PRO A 77 -0.53 -18.45 -0.92
CA PRO A 77 -1.87 -19.02 -1.09
C PRO A 77 -2.60 -18.42 -2.30
N GLU A 78 -3.26 -19.25 -3.11
CA GLU A 78 -3.88 -18.85 -4.39
C GLU A 78 -4.99 -17.80 -4.24
N THR A 79 -5.70 -17.81 -3.12
CA THR A 79 -6.85 -16.93 -2.87
C THR A 79 -6.48 -15.62 -2.18
N LEU A 80 -5.19 -15.39 -1.91
CA LEU A 80 -4.73 -14.27 -1.10
C LEU A 80 -4.78 -12.94 -1.87
N ILE A 81 -5.44 -11.94 -1.26
CA ILE A 81 -5.53 -10.58 -1.83
C ILE A 81 -4.24 -9.79 -1.58
N SER A 82 -3.70 -9.83 -0.36
CA SER A 82 -2.54 -9.04 0.08
C SER A 82 -1.25 -9.83 0.03
N ILE A 83 -0.84 -10.22 -1.18
CA ILE A 83 0.39 -10.98 -1.44
C ILE A 83 1.63 -10.23 -0.94
N ASP A 84 1.65 -8.92 -1.16
CA ASP A 84 2.71 -8.01 -0.73
C ASP A 84 2.94 -8.05 0.79
N LEU A 85 1.86 -7.92 1.56
CA LEU A 85 1.90 -7.95 3.01
C LEU A 85 2.25 -9.35 3.55
N TYR A 86 1.79 -10.41 2.87
CA TYR A 86 2.15 -11.80 3.18
C TYR A 86 3.62 -12.10 2.97
N LEU A 87 4.17 -11.71 1.80
CA LEU A 87 5.59 -11.84 1.51
C LEU A 87 6.42 -11.13 2.56
N GLN A 88 5.99 -9.91 2.95
CA GLN A 88 6.66 -9.19 4.02
C GLN A 88 6.64 -9.97 5.33
N GLY A 89 5.47 -10.45 5.76
CA GLY A 89 5.33 -11.24 6.98
C GLY A 89 6.19 -12.49 6.99
N LYS A 90 6.19 -13.27 5.90
CA LYS A 90 7.02 -14.46 5.74
C LYS A 90 8.52 -14.16 5.82
N VAL A 91 8.96 -13.09 5.19
CA VAL A 91 10.37 -12.67 5.25
C VAL A 91 10.79 -12.31 6.67
N MET A 92 9.94 -11.59 7.41
CA MET A 92 10.20 -11.25 8.81
C MET A 92 10.17 -12.49 9.73
N GLU A 93 9.26 -13.43 9.51
CA GLU A 93 9.23 -14.72 10.23
C GLU A 93 10.53 -15.53 10.07
N MET A 94 11.17 -15.40 8.91
CA MET A 94 12.44 -16.06 8.59
C MET A 94 13.67 -15.32 9.16
N GLY A 95 13.47 -14.20 9.88
CA GLY A 95 14.53 -13.42 10.53
C GLY A 95 15.24 -12.41 9.63
N PHE A 96 14.69 -12.14 8.43
CA PHE A 96 15.28 -11.18 7.50
C PHE A 96 14.61 -9.80 7.58
N ASP A 97 15.37 -8.79 7.20
CA ASP A 97 14.92 -7.40 7.24
C ASP A 97 14.12 -7.03 5.99
N VAL A 98 13.15 -6.14 6.22
CA VAL A 98 12.35 -5.49 5.19
C VAL A 98 12.61 -4.00 5.31
N VAL A 99 13.07 -3.37 4.22
CA VAL A 99 13.38 -1.94 4.22
C VAL A 99 12.55 -1.18 3.21
N PHE A 100 12.22 0.06 3.55
CA PHE A 100 11.57 1.01 2.64
C PHE A 100 12.60 1.94 2.01
N ASN A 101 12.64 2.04 0.68
CA ASN A 101 13.49 3.01 -0.01
C ASN A 101 12.65 4.19 -0.55
N PRO A 102 12.75 5.40 0.06
CA PRO A 102 12.01 6.57 -0.41
C PRO A 102 12.44 7.05 -1.81
N LYS A 103 13.63 6.65 -2.30
CA LYS A 103 14.15 6.99 -3.64
C LYS A 103 13.65 6.05 -4.75
N ALA A 104 13.22 4.84 -4.39
CA ALA A 104 12.65 3.88 -5.34
C ALA A 104 11.22 4.29 -5.72
N ILE A 105 11.06 5.32 -6.54
CA ILE A 105 9.74 5.91 -6.82
C ILE A 105 9.02 5.12 -7.92
N VAL A 106 7.78 4.73 -7.62
CA VAL A 106 6.87 4.10 -8.59
C VAL A 106 5.60 4.94 -8.74
N GLN A 107 5.38 5.49 -9.93
CA GLN A 107 4.22 6.34 -10.19
C GLN A 107 2.98 5.53 -10.51
N PHE A 108 1.85 5.95 -9.97
CA PHE A 108 0.56 5.32 -10.21
C PHE A 108 -0.57 6.32 -10.45
N GLN A 109 -1.61 5.87 -11.15
CA GLN A 109 -2.81 6.66 -11.39
C GLN A 109 -3.73 6.60 -10.16
N PRO A 110 -4.14 7.75 -9.58
CA PRO A 110 -5.06 7.76 -8.45
C PRO A 110 -6.48 7.32 -8.87
N ALA A 111 -7.36 7.09 -7.89
CA ALA A 111 -8.74 6.70 -8.16
C ALA A 111 -9.47 7.78 -8.96
N LYS A 112 -10.20 7.39 -10.01
CA LYS A 112 -10.97 8.32 -10.86
C LYS A 112 -12.42 8.48 -10.37
N SER A 113 -12.93 7.52 -9.60
CA SER A 113 -14.30 7.52 -9.07
C SER A 113 -14.34 7.14 -7.58
N PHE A 114 -15.45 7.47 -6.90
CA PHE A 114 -15.68 7.02 -5.53
C PHE A 114 -15.72 5.49 -5.44
N VAL A 115 -16.27 4.81 -6.44
CA VAL A 115 -16.29 3.34 -6.52
C VAL A 115 -14.86 2.80 -6.55
N ASP A 116 -13.97 3.37 -7.35
CA ASP A 116 -12.56 2.95 -7.42
C ASP A 116 -11.86 3.15 -6.08
N PHE A 117 -12.06 4.31 -5.44
CA PHE A 117 -11.48 4.60 -4.14
C PHE A 117 -11.97 3.61 -3.08
N CYS A 118 -13.29 3.42 -2.98
CA CYS A 118 -13.90 2.49 -2.03
C CYS A 118 -13.42 1.06 -2.27
N SER A 119 -13.30 0.64 -3.52
CA SER A 119 -12.79 -0.68 -3.89
C SER A 119 -11.37 -0.90 -3.38
N GLN A 120 -10.49 0.10 -3.51
CA GLN A 120 -9.11 0.02 -3.01
C GLN A 120 -9.08 -0.10 -1.48
N VAL A 121 -9.87 0.71 -0.77
CA VAL A 121 -9.95 0.69 0.70
C VAL A 121 -10.51 -0.64 1.19
N ILE A 122 -11.63 -1.10 0.63
CA ILE A 122 -12.27 -2.35 1.08
C ILE A 122 -11.37 -3.56 0.79
N ARG A 123 -10.70 -3.62 -0.37
CA ARG A 123 -9.73 -4.69 -0.66
C ARG A 123 -8.56 -4.68 0.31
N ALA A 124 -8.04 -3.50 0.66
CA ALA A 124 -6.99 -3.40 1.67
C ALA A 124 -7.46 -3.95 3.03
N THR A 125 -8.65 -3.54 3.49
CA THR A 125 -9.22 -4.04 4.76
C THR A 125 -9.48 -5.55 4.74
N LYS A 126 -10.05 -6.07 3.66
CA LYS A 126 -10.30 -7.51 3.49
C LYS A 126 -9.00 -8.31 3.44
N GLY A 127 -7.98 -7.82 2.74
CA GLY A 127 -6.66 -8.44 2.70
C GLY A 127 -6.02 -8.55 4.08
N HIS A 128 -6.08 -7.48 4.89
CA HIS A 128 -5.63 -7.53 6.28
C HIS A 128 -6.44 -8.54 7.12
N SER A 129 -7.77 -8.60 6.94
CA SER A 129 -8.61 -9.58 7.63
C SER A 129 -8.29 -11.02 7.21
N GLN A 130 -8.01 -11.26 5.93
CA GLN A 130 -7.65 -12.58 5.41
C GLN A 130 -6.34 -13.07 6.02
N LEU A 131 -5.34 -12.19 6.14
CA LEU A 131 -4.08 -12.53 6.81
C LEU A 131 -4.28 -12.88 8.28
N LYS A 132 -5.06 -12.08 9.03
CA LYS A 132 -5.39 -12.42 10.42
C LYS A 132 -6.03 -13.80 10.55
N LYS A 133 -6.94 -14.16 9.63
CA LYS A 133 -7.57 -15.51 9.59
C LYS A 133 -6.58 -16.63 9.29
N LEU A 134 -5.50 -16.34 8.56
CA LEU A 134 -4.40 -17.28 8.30
C LEU A 134 -3.40 -17.38 9.47
N GLY A 135 -3.69 -16.76 10.62
CA GLY A 135 -2.81 -16.75 11.79
C GLY A 135 -1.64 -15.77 11.69
N TYR A 136 -1.66 -14.86 10.70
CA TYR A 136 -0.65 -13.80 10.61
C TYR A 136 -0.92 -12.69 11.62
N GLU A 137 -0.08 -12.65 12.66
CA GLU A 137 -0.04 -11.52 13.58
C GLU A 137 0.81 -10.39 13.00
N ILE A 138 0.13 -9.32 12.58
CA ILE A 138 0.77 -8.08 12.17
C ILE A 138 1.36 -7.42 13.43
N LYS A 139 2.66 -7.59 13.65
CA LYS A 139 3.41 -7.02 14.80
C LYS A 139 3.66 -5.52 14.61
N ASN A 140 3.76 -4.76 15.69
CA ASN A 140 4.10 -3.32 15.63
C ASN A 140 3.21 -2.51 14.66
N GLN A 141 1.89 -2.67 14.80
CA GLN A 141 0.89 -1.90 14.07
C GLN A 141 1.00 -0.41 14.37
N LEU A 142 0.67 0.42 13.38
CA LEU A 142 0.59 1.86 13.54
C LEU A 142 -0.42 2.21 14.65
N THR A 143 0.07 2.82 15.73
CA THR A 143 -0.82 3.26 16.83
C THR A 143 -1.79 4.34 16.34
N LEU A 144 -3.00 4.38 16.91
CA LEU A 144 -4.00 5.38 16.55
C LEU A 144 -3.47 6.82 16.74
N LYS A 145 -2.72 7.05 17.83
CA LYS A 145 -2.09 8.35 18.08
C LYS A 145 -1.10 8.72 16.97
N ALA A 146 -0.22 7.80 16.58
CA ALA A 146 0.73 8.03 15.50
C ALA A 146 0.00 8.25 14.15
N ALA A 147 -1.03 7.47 13.86
CA ALA A 147 -1.87 7.62 12.68
C ALA A 147 -2.47 9.03 12.57
N ILE A 148 -3.08 9.54 13.66
CA ILE A 148 -3.69 10.88 13.72
C ILE A 148 -2.63 11.97 13.59
N VAL A 149 -1.50 11.84 14.30
CA VAL A 149 -0.40 12.83 14.24
C VAL A 149 0.15 12.94 12.81
N GLU A 150 0.38 11.81 12.12
CA GLU A 150 0.82 11.84 10.72
C GLU A 150 -0.27 12.37 9.79
N PHE A 151 -1.54 12.05 10.05
CA PHE A 151 -2.66 12.57 9.26
C PHE A 151 -2.68 14.10 9.32
N ILE A 152 -2.62 14.68 10.53
CA ILE A 152 -2.58 16.14 10.73
C ILE A 152 -1.35 16.74 10.05
N ARG A 153 -0.19 16.09 10.17
CA ARG A 153 1.06 16.56 9.55
C ARG A 153 0.94 16.66 8.03
N VAL A 154 0.31 15.68 7.38
CA VAL A 154 0.08 15.71 5.94
C VAL A 154 -1.04 16.69 5.58
N ALA A 155 -2.10 16.78 6.40
CA ALA A 155 -3.20 17.74 6.23
C ALA A 155 -2.72 19.19 6.21
N MET A 156 -1.75 19.56 7.05
CA MET A 156 -1.15 20.91 7.02
C MET A 156 -0.48 21.25 5.68
N ARG A 157 -0.03 20.24 4.92
CA ARG A 157 0.61 20.43 3.61
C ARG A 157 -0.37 20.29 2.45
N ASN A 158 -1.41 19.48 2.63
CA ASN A 158 -2.43 19.19 1.63
C ASN A 158 -3.84 19.15 2.26
N PRO A 159 -4.41 20.31 2.63
CA PRO A 159 -5.71 20.37 3.31
C PRO A 159 -6.86 19.92 2.41
N ASN A 160 -6.79 20.24 1.11
CA ASN A 160 -7.80 19.81 0.13
C ASN A 160 -7.82 18.29 -0.04
N GLY A 161 -6.64 17.66 -0.03
CA GLY A 161 -6.49 16.21 -0.01
C GLY A 161 -7.12 15.60 1.24
N ALA A 162 -6.88 16.18 2.42
CA ALA A 162 -7.44 15.70 3.68
C ALA A 162 -8.98 15.73 3.67
N ILE A 163 -9.57 16.87 3.27
CA ILE A 163 -11.03 17.01 3.14
C ILE A 163 -11.57 16.00 2.13
N SER A 164 -10.89 15.83 1.00
CA SER A 164 -11.28 14.85 -0.02
C SER A 164 -11.25 13.42 0.51
N THR A 165 -10.21 13.04 1.27
CA THR A 165 -10.13 11.72 1.93
C THR A 165 -11.27 11.52 2.91
N CYS A 166 -11.59 12.52 3.75
CA CYS A 166 -12.72 12.45 4.68
C CYS A 166 -14.04 12.22 3.93
N LEU A 167 -14.31 13.00 2.86
CA LEU A 167 -15.48 12.82 2.02
C LEU A 167 -15.52 11.40 1.41
N CYS A 168 -14.40 10.91 0.86
CA CYS A 168 -14.34 9.56 0.32
C CYS A 168 -14.64 8.48 1.36
N TYR A 169 -14.16 8.61 2.60
CA TYR A 169 -14.45 7.66 3.67
C TYR A 169 -15.91 7.73 4.12
N ILE A 170 -16.52 8.92 4.18
CA ILE A 170 -17.97 9.07 4.44
C ILE A 170 -18.79 8.37 3.34
N MET A 171 -18.31 8.37 2.09
CA MET A 171 -19.01 7.74 0.98
C MET A 171 -18.92 6.20 0.97
N ILE A 172 -18.03 5.58 1.75
CA ILE A 172 -17.83 4.11 1.73
C ILE A 172 -19.13 3.32 1.94
N PRO A 173 -19.94 3.57 2.99
CA PRO A 173 -21.16 2.81 3.24
C PRO A 173 -22.14 2.86 2.06
N PHE A 174 -22.21 4.01 1.37
CA PHE A 174 -23.12 4.22 0.24
C PHE A 174 -22.69 3.46 -1.02
N TYR A 175 -21.38 3.28 -1.22
CA TYR A 175 -20.85 2.55 -2.37
C TYR A 175 -20.57 1.07 -2.09
N MET A 176 -20.61 0.62 -0.84
CA MET A 176 -20.25 -0.75 -0.45
C MET A 176 -21.04 -1.83 -1.22
N ALA A 177 -22.34 -1.61 -1.45
CA ALA A 177 -23.20 -2.53 -2.21
C ALA A 177 -22.91 -2.56 -3.73
N THR A 178 -22.28 -1.51 -4.25
CA THR A 178 -21.95 -1.40 -5.69
C THR A 178 -20.61 -2.02 -6.04
N VAL A 179 -19.75 -2.27 -5.03
CA VAL A 179 -18.43 -2.84 -5.26
C VAL A 179 -18.51 -4.37 -5.39
N LYS A 180 -18.17 -4.89 -6.56
CA LYS A 180 -18.18 -6.34 -6.86
C LYS A 180 -16.79 -6.96 -6.65
N ASN A 181 -16.76 -8.28 -6.39
CA ASN A 181 -15.54 -9.12 -6.38
C ASN A 181 -14.43 -8.64 -5.44
N LEU A 182 -14.83 -8.27 -4.23
CA LEU A 182 -13.94 -7.80 -3.17
C LEU A 182 -13.11 -8.91 -2.51
N ASP A 183 -13.41 -10.17 -2.81
CA ASP A 183 -12.85 -11.37 -2.15
C ASP A 183 -11.92 -12.19 -3.06
N SER A 184 -11.62 -11.74 -4.28
CA SER A 184 -10.74 -12.47 -5.20
C SER A 184 -9.37 -11.82 -5.37
N ALA A 185 -8.34 -12.67 -5.52
CA ALA A 185 -6.96 -12.25 -5.80
C ALA A 185 -6.85 -11.49 -7.15
N LEU A 186 -7.75 -11.78 -8.10
CA LEU A 186 -7.79 -11.13 -9.40
C LEU A 186 -8.26 -9.66 -9.27
N TRP A 187 -7.46 -8.74 -9.78
CA TRP A 187 -7.93 -7.40 -10.09
C TRP A 187 -8.84 -7.49 -11.31
N HIS A 188 -10.06 -6.94 -11.26
CA HIS A 188 -10.71 -6.53 -12.49
C HIS A 188 -9.83 -5.43 -13.09
N THR A 189 -9.29 -5.68 -14.28
CA THR A 189 -8.62 -4.64 -15.05
C THR A 189 -9.62 -3.50 -15.19
N ALA A 190 -9.37 -2.38 -14.52
CA ALA A 190 -10.25 -1.23 -14.58
C ALA A 190 -10.39 -0.84 -16.06
N ARG A 191 -11.61 -0.95 -16.61
CA ARG A 191 -11.92 -0.59 -18.01
C ARG A 191 -11.59 0.88 -18.35
N SER A 192 -11.22 1.70 -17.35
CA SER A 192 -10.83 3.12 -17.48
C SER A 192 -9.32 3.38 -17.52
N THR A 193 -8.50 2.33 -17.65
CA THR A 193 -7.06 2.43 -17.93
C THR A 193 -6.74 2.04 -19.37
N LYS A 194 -7.30 2.80 -20.30
CA LYS A 194 -6.63 3.16 -21.55
C LYS A 194 -6.38 4.67 -21.52
#